data_AF-A0A6B8KKS5-F1
#
_entry.id   AF-A0A6B8KKS5-F1
#
_cell.length_a   1.000
_cell.length_b   1.000
_cell.length_c   1.000
_cell.angle_alpha   90.00
_cell.angle_beta   90.00
_cell.angle_gamma   90.00
#
_symmetry.space_group_name_H-M   'P 1'
#
loop_
_entity.id
_entity.type
_entity.pdbx_description
1 polymer ?
#
loop_
_entity_poly.entity_id
_entity_poly.type
_entity_poly.pdbx_seq_one_letter_code
_entity_poly.pdbx_strand_id
1 'polypeptide(L)' 'MVFRWLRRRAVCTALVKADAIALIERFGDSALGEATLRAQDEERVMDSTRPTGHWRRVKEEIRRRQPER' A
#
# COMPACT_ATOMS: atom_id res chain seq x y z
N MET A 1 -12.09 -1.16 -25.27
CA MET A 1 -10.74 -1.15 -24.66
C MET A 1 -10.64 -0.45 -23.29
N VAL A 2 -11.63 0.34 -22.84
CA VAL A 2 -11.60 1.08 -21.56
C VAL A 2 -11.81 0.19 -20.31
N PHE A 3 -12.61 -0.89 -20.41
CA PHE A 3 -12.96 -1.75 -19.27
C PHE A 3 -11.79 -2.51 -18.63
N ARG A 4 -10.76 -2.92 -19.41
CA ARG A 4 -9.58 -3.60 -18.84
C ARG A 4 -8.75 -2.65 -17.96
N TRP A 5 -8.71 -1.36 -18.29
CA TRP A 5 -8.00 -0.34 -17.52
C TRP A 5 -8.65 -0.09 -16.17
N LEU A 6 -9.98 0.03 -16.15
CA LEU A 6 -10.76 0.19 -14.92
C LEU A 6 -10.63 -1.06 -14.02
N ARG A 7 -10.68 -2.26 -14.60
CA ARG A 7 -10.50 -3.51 -13.85
C ARG A 7 -9.11 -3.62 -13.24
N ARG A 8 -8.07 -3.23 -13.98
CA ARG A 8 -6.69 -3.21 -13.48
C ARG A 8 -6.51 -2.21 -12.34
N ARG A 9 -7.13 -1.02 -12.44
CA ARG A 9 -7.13 -0.03 -11.36
C ARG A 9 -7.86 -0.55 -10.12
N ALA A 10 -9.02 -1.17 -10.29
CA ALA A 10 -9.79 -1.73 -9.17
C ALA A 10 -9.00 -2.82 -8.43
N VAL A 11 -8.32 -3.71 -9.15
CA VAL A 11 -7.46 -4.75 -8.55
C VAL A 11 -6.27 -4.14 -7.81
N CYS A 12 -5.60 -3.14 -8.39
CA CYS A 12 -4.53 -2.42 -7.70
C CYS A 12 -5.04 -1.75 -6.42
N THR A 13 -6.20 -1.11 -6.45
CA THR A 13 -6.80 -0.48 -5.27
C THR A 13 -7.22 -1.50 -4.22
N ALA A 14 -7.76 -2.65 -4.63
CA ALA A 14 -8.13 -3.72 -3.72
C ALA A 14 -6.89 -4.33 -3.01
N LEU A 15 -5.80 -4.54 -3.75
CA LEU A 15 -4.53 -5.00 -3.18
C LEU A 15 -3.95 -4.00 -2.19
N VAL A 16 -3.93 -2.72 -2.54
CA VAL A 16 -3.49 -1.64 -1.63
C VAL A 16 -4.32 -1.63 -0.35
N LYS A 17 -5.64 -1.78 -0.46
CA LYS A 17 -6.54 -1.85 0.70
C LYS A 17 -6.31 -3.08 1.55
N ALA A 18 -6.13 -4.25 0.93
CA ALA A 18 -5.89 -5.50 1.63
C ALA A 18 -4.56 -5.46 2.41
N ASP A 19 -3.48 -4.94 1.79
CA ASP A 19 -2.20 -4.79 2.50
C ASP A 19 -2.26 -3.74 3.60
N ALA A 20 -2.98 -2.63 3.38
CA ALA A 20 -3.19 -1.63 4.41
C ALA A 20 -3.90 -2.23 5.63
N ILE A 21 -4.95 -3.03 5.40
CA ILE A 21 -5.65 -3.76 6.47
C ILE A 21 -4.70 -4.73 7.16
N ALA A 22 -3.99 -5.57 6.40
CA ALA A 22 -3.07 -6.55 6.96
C ALA A 22 -1.96 -5.89 7.80
N LEU A 23 -1.47 -4.73 7.39
CA LEU A 23 -0.50 -3.94 8.15
C LEU A 23 -1.12 -3.39 9.44
N ILE A 24 -2.33 -2.82 9.39
CA ILE A 24 -3.03 -2.31 10.56
C ILE A 24 -3.35 -3.44 11.54
N GLU A 25 -3.85 -4.59 11.06
CA GLU A 25 -4.17 -5.74 11.91
C GLU A 25 -2.92 -6.33 12.57
N ARG A 26 -1.79 -6.34 11.86
CA ARG A 26 -0.55 -6.96 12.34
C ARG A 26 0.31 -6.04 13.21
N PHE A 27 0.31 -4.74 12.93
CA PHE A 27 1.23 -3.78 13.55
C PHE A 27 0.52 -2.63 14.29
N GLY A 28 -0.81 -2.51 14.21
CA GLY A 28 -1.58 -1.51 14.93
C GLY A 28 -1.14 -0.08 14.59
N ASP A 29 -0.73 0.67 15.60
CA ASP A 29 -0.22 2.05 15.47
C ASP A 29 1.11 2.15 14.71
N SER A 30 1.91 1.07 14.70
CA SER A 30 3.19 1.02 13.97
C SER A 30 3.01 0.72 12.47
N ALA A 31 1.78 0.48 12.01
CA ALA A 31 1.49 0.12 10.61
C ALA A 31 1.96 1.17 9.61
N LEU A 32 1.86 2.46 9.96
CA LEU A 32 2.32 3.57 9.13
C LEU A 32 3.86 3.59 9.00
N GLY A 33 4.56 3.25 10.08
CA GLY A 33 6.02 3.13 10.11
C GLY A 33 6.50 1.99 9.22
N GLU A 34 5.89 0.81 9.36
CA GLU A 34 6.19 -0.37 8.52
C GLU A 34 5.93 -0.10 7.03
N ALA A 35 4.82 0.55 6.68
CA ALA A 35 4.54 0.93 5.30
C ALA A 35 5.58 1.92 4.77
N THR A 36 6.09 2.82 5.62
CA THR A 36 7.13 3.79 5.24
C THR A 36 8.47 3.10 5.02
N LEU A 37 8.86 2.17 5.89
CA LEU A 37 10.09 1.38 5.73
C LEU A 37 10.05 0.58 4.42
N ARG A 38 8.94 -0.10 4.13
CA ARG A 38 8.79 -0.86 2.88
C ARG A 38 8.75 0.00 1.63
N ALA A 39 8.21 1.21 1.71
CA ALA A 39 8.25 2.15 0.58
C ALA A 39 9.68 2.64 0.30
N GLN A 40 10.48 2.91 1.35
CA GLN A 40 11.89 3.28 1.18
C GLN A 40 12.74 2.12 0.68
N ASP A 41 12.45 0.90 1.15
CA ASP A 41 13.13 -0.31 0.69
C ASP A 41 12.81 -0.60 -0.78
N GLU A 42 11.56 -0.42 -1.22
CA GLU A 42 11.14 -0.51 -2.63
C GLU A 42 11.87 0.51 -3.53
N GLU A 43 12.18 1.72 -3.04
CA GLU A 43 12.98 2.70 -3.79
C GLU A 43 14.47 2.31 -3.88
N ARG A 44 14.99 1.55 -2.91
CA ARG A 44 16.39 1.10 -2.88
C ARG A 44 16.59 -0.25 -3.58
N VAL A 45 15.57 -1.09 -3.58
CA VAL A 45 15.58 -2.45 -4.11
C VAL A 45 14.50 -2.53 -5.20
N MET A 46 14.94 -2.44 -6.46
CA MET A 46 14.06 -2.62 -7.62
C MET A 46 13.42 -4.02 -7.72
N ASP A 47 13.82 -4.95 -6.85
CA ASP A 47 13.34 -6.33 -6.77
C ASP A 47 12.16 -6.48 -5.80
N SER A 48 11.01 -5.88 -6.13
CA SER A 48 9.80 -6.21 -5.38
C SER A 48 8.72 -6.75 -6.29
N THR A 49 8.11 -7.86 -5.85
CA THR A 49 6.95 -8.57 -6.42
C THR A 49 5.70 -7.68 -6.56
N ARG A 50 5.81 -6.39 -6.22
CA ARG A 50 4.75 -5.39 -6.18
C ARG A 50 5.04 -4.31 -7.23
N PRO A 51 4.00 -3.75 -7.88
CA PRO A 51 4.19 -2.70 -8.85
C PRO A 51 4.74 -1.44 -8.19
N THR A 52 5.65 -0.74 -8.87
CA THR A 52 6.32 0.47 -8.37
C THR A 52 5.36 1.46 -7.73
N GLY A 53 5.66 1.87 -6.49
CA GLY A 53 4.86 2.82 -5.72
C GLY A 53 3.63 2.19 -5.08
N HIS A 54 3.54 0.85 -5.02
CA HIS A 54 2.49 0.13 -4.30
C HIS A 54 2.52 0.48 -2.82
N TRP A 55 3.69 0.38 -2.17
CA TRP A 55 3.81 0.68 -0.74
C TRP A 55 3.53 2.14 -0.41
N ARG A 56 3.83 3.06 -1.34
CA ARG A 56 3.46 4.47 -1.21
C ARG A 56 1.94 4.66 -1.15
N ARG A 57 1.19 3.94 -1.99
CA ARG A 57 -0.29 3.95 -1.97
C ARG A 57 -0.85 3.26 -0.73
N VAL A 58 -0.21 2.19 -0.25
CA VAL A 58 -0.58 1.52 1.01
C VAL A 58 -0.42 2.47 2.19
N LYS A 59 0.70 3.22 2.25
CA LYS A 59 0.93 4.25 3.25
C LYS A 59 -0.16 5.33 3.24
N GLU A 60 -0.53 5.85 2.06
CA GLU A 60 -1.63 6.81 1.95
C GLU A 60 -2.96 6.25 2.45
N GLU A 61 -3.25 4.98 2.16
CA GLU A 61 -4.49 4.32 2.60
C GLU A 61 -4.50 4.07 4.12
N ILE A 62 -3.36 3.71 4.73
CA ILE A 62 -3.22 3.61 6.19
C ILE A 62 -3.43 4.97 6.83
N ARG A 63 -2.79 6.03 6.30
CA ARG A 63 -2.94 7.41 6.80
C ARG A 63 -4.39 7.91 6.75
N ARG A 64 -5.16 7.50 5.73
CA ARG A 64 -6.59 7.81 5.63
C ARG A 64 -7.42 7.11 6.71
N ARG A 65 -7.01 5.93 7.15
CA ARG A 65 -7.74 5.09 8.11
C ARG A 65 -7.34 5.35 9.56
N GLN A 66 -6.08 5.71 9.77
CA GLN A 66 -5.53 6.14 11.05
C GLN A 66 -5.03 7.58 10.88
N PRO A 67 -5.93 8.59 10.90
CA PRO A 67 -5.49 9.95 11.10
C PRO A 67 -4.79 9.99 12.46
N GLU A 68 -3.48 10.21 12.47
CA GLU A 68 -2.71 10.43 13.70
C GLU A 68 -3.49 11.40 14.59
N ARG A 69 -3.83 10.95 15.79
CA ARG A 69 -4.74 11.62 16.70
C ARG A 69 -4.00 12.61 17.59
#